data_AF-A0A4R4SGK4-F1
#
_entry.id   AF-A0A4R4SGK4-F1
#
_cell.length_a   1.000
_cell.length_b   1.000
_cell.length_c   1.000
_cell.angle_alpha   90.00
_cell.angle_beta   90.00
_cell.angle_gamma   90.00
#
_symmetry.space_group_name_H-M   'P 1'
#
loop_
_entity.id
_entity.type
_entity.pdbx_description
1 polymer ?
#
loop_
_entity_poly.entity_id
_entity_poly.type
_entity_poly.pdbx_seq_one_letter_code
_entity_poly.pdbx_strand_id
1 'polypeptide(L)'
;MRAVRDGRAHGRSSGAARRAPGPRPAGNLRRRTEVSALNSPNLPVVSEGTRLTPGELRAVVFARAALGRRGYDEEQVRNFLSYVERQLVQIFTEKTALAEEVNRLRAQAAKGTPGVMAPEDAHFQAVRILSQAQQTADLYVADAERYTRELAHEARLAREAILSDAKGRAEHLLEDAHRKAAAVADAAVREAPAAPPPAVRTDAPPEDERRAMEREIAYLRTYSDVYRTHLRSYLEALLRNVDEWENAERASSPAQ
;
A
#
# COMPACT_ATOMS: atom_id res chain seq x y z
N MET A 1 -68.01 57.18 -9.93
CA MET A 1 -68.58 56.33 -11.00
C MET A 1 -68.20 54.89 -10.74
N ARG A 2 -69.20 54.02 -10.59
CA ARG A 2 -69.07 52.55 -10.53
C ARG A 2 -68.66 52.01 -11.91
N ALA A 3 -67.76 51.02 -11.94
CA ALA A 3 -67.80 49.96 -12.94
C ALA A 3 -67.21 48.67 -12.33
N VAL A 4 -68.10 47.70 -12.17
CA VAL A 4 -67.87 46.30 -11.84
C VAL A 4 -67.80 45.52 -13.15
N ARG A 5 -66.88 44.56 -13.28
CA ARG A 5 -67.03 43.24 -13.96
C ARG A 5 -65.65 42.54 -13.96
N ASP A 6 -65.42 41.55 -13.10
CA ASP A 6 -65.74 40.10 -13.22
C ASP A 6 -65.02 39.35 -14.35
N GLY A 7 -64.21 38.37 -13.97
CA GLY A 7 -63.43 37.49 -14.86
C GLY A 7 -62.72 36.38 -14.06
N ARG A 8 -63.47 35.32 -13.77
CA ARG A 8 -63.13 34.11 -12.98
C ARG A 8 -62.53 33.00 -13.87
N ALA A 9 -61.50 32.28 -13.38
CA ALA A 9 -61.32 30.81 -13.50
C ALA A 9 -60.08 30.35 -12.71
N HIS A 10 -60.26 29.59 -11.60
CA HIS A 10 -59.89 28.16 -11.43
C HIS A 10 -58.38 27.94 -11.26
N GLY A 11 -57.83 27.41 -10.16
CA GLY A 11 -58.35 26.51 -9.14
C GLY A 11 -57.38 25.33 -9.02
N ARG A 12 -56.77 25.15 -7.84
CA ARG A 12 -56.52 23.85 -7.15
C ARG A 12 -55.49 24.03 -6.04
N SER A 13 -56.02 23.95 -4.82
CA SER A 13 -55.32 23.49 -3.63
C SER A 13 -54.84 22.04 -3.82
N SER A 14 -53.63 21.73 -3.35
CA SER A 14 -53.37 20.42 -2.74
C SER A 14 -52.19 20.54 -1.79
N GLY A 15 -52.42 20.18 -0.54
CA GLY A 15 -51.42 20.18 0.51
C GLY A 15 -50.38 19.08 0.31
N ALA A 16 -49.15 19.34 0.76
CA ALA A 16 -48.15 18.33 0.94
C ALA A 16 -47.81 18.25 2.43
N ALA A 17 -48.11 17.09 3.00
CA ALA A 17 -48.09 16.77 4.40
C ALA A 17 -46.66 16.67 4.96
N ARG A 18 -46.52 17.12 6.20
CA ARG A 18 -45.42 16.76 7.10
C ARG A 18 -45.41 15.24 7.28
N ARG A 19 -44.28 14.57 7.01
CA ARG A 19 -44.06 13.16 7.39
C ARG A 19 -43.00 13.08 8.49
N ALA A 20 -43.43 12.59 9.64
CA ALA A 20 -42.59 12.09 10.73
C ALA A 20 -42.01 10.70 10.39
N PRO A 21 -40.96 10.24 11.08
CA PRO A 21 -40.19 9.05 10.71
C PRO A 21 -40.84 7.76 11.25
N GLY A 22 -41.02 6.76 10.38
CA GLY A 22 -41.45 5.41 10.73
C GLY A 22 -40.30 4.38 10.61
N PRO A 23 -40.42 3.20 11.25
CA PRO A 23 -39.29 2.36 11.66
C PRO A 23 -38.74 1.42 10.57
N ARG A 24 -37.52 0.96 10.82
CA ARG A 24 -36.65 0.09 10.00
C ARG A 24 -37.33 -1.20 9.51
N PRO A 25 -36.92 -1.73 8.35
CA PRO A 25 -36.77 -3.17 8.14
C PRO A 25 -35.30 -3.59 8.23
N ALA A 26 -35.07 -4.71 8.91
CA ALA A 26 -33.81 -5.43 8.96
C ALA A 26 -33.52 -6.17 7.64
N GLY A 27 -32.24 -6.41 7.38
CA GLY A 27 -31.78 -7.41 6.42
C GLY A 27 -31.47 -6.85 5.04
N ASN A 28 -30.18 -6.60 4.79
CA ASN A 28 -29.43 -7.39 3.80
C ASN A 28 -27.98 -6.93 3.84
N LEU A 29 -27.11 -7.83 4.33
CA LEU A 29 -25.67 -7.79 4.13
C LEU A 29 -25.43 -7.42 2.66
N ARG A 30 -24.88 -6.23 2.41
CA ARG A 30 -24.32 -5.93 1.10
C ARG A 30 -23.14 -6.85 0.92
N ARG A 31 -23.44 -7.92 0.16
CA ARG A 31 -22.54 -8.74 -0.63
C ARG A 31 -21.16 -8.09 -0.70
N ARG A 32 -20.23 -8.72 0.03
CA ARG A 32 -18.86 -8.94 -0.41
C ARG A 32 -18.91 -9.00 -1.93
N THR A 33 -18.44 -7.95 -2.60
CA THR A 33 -18.10 -8.07 -4.01
C THR A 33 -16.93 -9.02 -4.02
N GLU A 34 -17.25 -10.32 -4.04
CA GLU A 34 -16.43 -11.30 -4.70
C GLU A 34 -16.12 -10.67 -6.05
N VAL A 35 -14.90 -10.18 -6.19
CA VAL A 35 -14.30 -10.01 -7.50
C VAL A 35 -14.34 -11.44 -8.03
N SER A 36 -15.38 -11.78 -8.79
CA SER A 36 -15.41 -12.99 -9.58
C SER A 36 -14.10 -12.96 -10.34
N ALA A 37 -13.18 -13.83 -9.94
CA ALA A 37 -11.98 -14.11 -10.68
C ALA A 37 -12.45 -14.37 -12.10
N LEU A 38 -12.26 -13.37 -12.98
CA LEU A 38 -12.54 -13.53 -14.38
C LEU A 38 -11.68 -14.71 -14.80
N ASN A 39 -12.40 -15.76 -15.16
CA ASN A 39 -11.96 -17.10 -15.47
C ASN A 39 -10.72 -17.04 -16.38
N SER A 40 -9.52 -17.06 -15.81
CA SER A 40 -8.28 -17.28 -16.55
C SER A 40 -8.16 -18.79 -16.69
N PRO A 41 -8.30 -19.35 -17.90
CA PRO A 41 -8.52 -20.79 -18.07
C PRO A 41 -7.31 -21.66 -17.70
N ASN A 42 -6.14 -21.08 -17.39
CA ASN A 42 -4.89 -21.82 -17.20
C ASN A 42 -4.00 -21.30 -16.07
N LEU A 43 -4.52 -20.62 -15.04
CA LEU A 43 -3.72 -20.50 -13.82
C LEU A 43 -3.75 -21.87 -13.11
N PRO A 44 -2.59 -22.51 -12.86
CA PRO A 44 -2.56 -23.69 -12.03
C PRO A 44 -3.18 -23.32 -10.70
N VAL A 45 -4.16 -24.11 -10.26
CA VAL A 45 -4.68 -24.01 -8.90
C VAL A 45 -3.51 -24.37 -8.00
N VAL A 46 -2.80 -23.36 -7.52
CA VAL A 46 -1.72 -23.52 -6.54
C VAL A 46 -2.41 -23.88 -5.22
N SER A 47 -2.82 -25.14 -5.10
CA SER A 47 -3.19 -25.70 -3.81
C SER A 47 -1.96 -25.63 -2.92
N GLU A 48 -2.09 -25.04 -1.74
CA GLU A 48 -1.02 -24.95 -0.74
C GLU A 48 -0.41 -26.36 -0.54
N GLY A 49 0.78 -26.58 -1.11
CA GLY A 49 1.49 -27.87 -1.05
C GLY A 49 1.86 -28.49 -2.42
N THR A 50 1.22 -28.12 -3.53
CA THR A 50 1.62 -28.60 -4.86
C THR A 50 2.68 -27.67 -5.46
N ARG A 51 3.92 -28.16 -5.56
CA ARG A 51 5.02 -27.38 -6.18
C ARG A 51 4.78 -27.30 -7.68
N LEU A 52 4.87 -26.08 -8.21
CA LEU A 52 4.75 -25.79 -9.63
C LEU A 52 5.76 -26.63 -10.44
N THR A 53 5.32 -27.27 -11.52
CA THR A 53 6.24 -27.92 -12.47
C THR A 53 6.71 -26.94 -13.55
N PRO A 54 7.88 -27.15 -14.19
CA PRO A 54 8.30 -26.32 -15.31
C PRO A 54 7.28 -26.29 -16.45
N GLY A 55 6.62 -27.42 -16.71
CA GLY A 55 5.54 -27.51 -17.70
C GLY A 55 4.29 -26.70 -17.32
N GLU A 56 3.91 -26.69 -16.04
CA GLU A 56 2.82 -25.85 -15.53
C GLU A 56 3.13 -24.36 -15.64
N LEU A 57 4.38 -23.96 -15.37
CA LEU A 57 4.82 -22.56 -15.51
C LEU A 57 4.67 -22.06 -16.96
N ARG A 58 4.99 -22.92 -17.93
CA ARG A 58 4.85 -22.62 -19.36
C ARG A 58 3.39 -22.51 -19.81
N ALA A 59 2.48 -23.20 -19.13
CA ALA A 59 1.06 -23.17 -19.42
C ALA A 59 0.33 -21.96 -18.80
N VAL A 60 0.98 -21.21 -17.91
CA VAL A 60 0.38 -20.04 -17.25
C VAL A 60 0.05 -18.96 -18.28
N VAL A 61 -1.23 -18.60 -18.35
CA VAL A 61 -1.72 -17.47 -19.16
C VAL A 61 -2.32 -16.43 -18.22
N PHE A 62 -1.80 -15.21 -18.29
CA PHE A 62 -2.33 -14.07 -17.55
C PHE A 62 -3.47 -13.39 -18.33
N ALA A 63 -4.52 -12.98 -17.61
CA ALA A 63 -5.56 -12.13 -18.20
C ALA A 63 -4.97 -10.76 -18.58
N ARG A 64 -5.41 -10.21 -19.71
CA ARG A 64 -5.00 -8.86 -20.13
C ARG A 64 -5.55 -7.82 -19.14
N ALA A 65 -4.78 -6.77 -18.90
CA ALA A 65 -5.20 -5.68 -18.03
C ALA A 65 -6.56 -5.11 -18.50
N ALA A 66 -7.47 -4.91 -17.55
CA ALA A 66 -8.76 -4.29 -17.82
C ALA A 66 -8.56 -2.89 -18.42
N LEU A 67 -9.43 -2.52 -19.37
CA LEU A 67 -9.33 -1.27 -20.13
C LEU A 67 -9.13 -0.07 -19.17
N GLY A 68 -8.03 0.68 -19.35
CA GLY A 68 -7.69 1.84 -18.53
C GLY A 68 -6.74 1.58 -17.34
N ARG A 69 -6.32 0.33 -17.09
CA ARG A 69 -5.25 0.02 -16.13
C ARG A 69 -3.95 -0.36 -16.86
N ARG A 70 -2.81 0.12 -16.33
CA ARG A 70 -1.49 -0.29 -16.80
C ARG A 70 -1.25 -1.75 -16.39
N GLY A 71 -0.91 -2.60 -17.36
CA GLY A 71 -0.47 -3.97 -17.13
C GLY A 71 1.06 -4.07 -17.12
N TYR A 72 1.57 -5.26 -16.81
CA TYR A 72 2.97 -5.59 -17.02
C TYR A 72 3.28 -5.69 -18.52
N ASP A 73 4.53 -5.40 -18.88
CA ASP A 73 5.04 -5.66 -20.24
C ASP A 73 5.08 -7.17 -20.48
N GLU A 74 4.37 -7.63 -21.51
CA GLU A 74 4.26 -9.04 -21.81
C GLU A 74 5.61 -9.66 -22.20
N GLU A 75 6.50 -8.93 -22.88
CA GLU A 75 7.82 -9.45 -23.26
C GLU A 75 8.73 -9.60 -22.04
N GLN A 76 8.71 -8.63 -21.13
CA GLN A 76 9.46 -8.71 -19.89
C GLN A 76 8.97 -9.87 -19.02
N VAL A 77 7.65 -10.05 -18.91
CA VAL A 77 7.04 -11.19 -18.19
C VAL A 77 7.41 -12.52 -18.85
N ARG A 78 7.36 -12.64 -20.18
CA ARG A 78 7.77 -13.86 -20.91
C ARG A 78 9.24 -14.20 -20.69
N ASN A 79 10.13 -13.20 -20.67
CA ASN A 79 11.55 -13.39 -20.41
C ASN A 79 11.81 -13.85 -18.97
N PHE A 80 11.10 -13.26 -18.01
CA PHE A 80 11.18 -13.65 -16.62
C PHE A 80 10.68 -15.09 -16.40
N LEU A 81 9.53 -15.46 -16.97
CA LEU A 81 9.01 -16.84 -16.89
C LEU A 81 9.99 -17.85 -17.47
N SER A 82 10.60 -17.55 -18.62
CA SER A 82 11.64 -18.39 -19.23
C SER A 82 12.86 -18.58 -18.31
N TYR A 83 13.26 -17.55 -17.57
CA TYR A 83 14.35 -17.64 -16.60
C TYR A 83 13.97 -18.52 -15.40
N VAL A 84 12.78 -18.31 -14.84
CA VAL A 84 12.25 -19.12 -13.73
C VAL A 84 12.09 -20.57 -14.14
N GLU A 85 11.63 -20.86 -15.36
CA GLU A 85 11.51 -22.22 -15.90
C GLU A 85 12.87 -22.94 -15.90
N ARG A 86 13.92 -22.29 -16.42
CA ARG A 86 15.28 -22.86 -16.43
C ARG A 86 15.80 -23.12 -15.02
N GLN A 87 15.61 -22.17 -14.11
CA GLN A 87 16.02 -22.33 -12.71
C GLN A 87 15.26 -23.47 -12.02
N LEU A 88 13.96 -23.61 -12.30
CA LEU A 88 13.14 -24.67 -11.74
C LEU A 88 13.57 -26.05 -12.26
N VAL A 89 13.87 -26.17 -13.55
CA VAL A 89 14.46 -27.40 -14.12
C VAL A 89 15.78 -27.73 -13.44
N GLN A 90 16.68 -26.75 -13.31
CA GLN A 90 17.96 -26.92 -12.64
C GLN A 90 17.77 -27.42 -11.20
N ILE A 91 16.95 -26.76 -10.40
CA ILE A 91 16.66 -27.15 -9.01
C ILE A 91 16.08 -28.56 -8.95
N PHE A 92 15.17 -28.93 -9.85
CA PHE A 92 14.62 -30.28 -9.90
C PHE A 92 15.69 -31.32 -10.22
N THR A 93 16.56 -31.06 -11.20
CA THR A 93 17.66 -31.97 -11.56
C THR A 93 18.68 -32.13 -10.42
N GLU A 94 19.04 -31.03 -9.76
CA GLU A 94 19.91 -31.04 -8.59
C GLU A 94 19.27 -31.82 -7.45
N LYS A 95 17.98 -31.58 -7.16
CA LYS A 95 17.24 -32.32 -6.12
C LYS A 95 17.20 -33.82 -6.41
N THR A 96 16.98 -34.22 -7.66
CA THR A 96 16.98 -35.65 -8.03
C THR A 96 18.37 -36.26 -7.86
N ALA A 97 19.43 -35.57 -8.28
CA ALA A 97 20.81 -36.03 -8.11
C ALA A 97 21.18 -36.16 -6.62
N LEU A 98 20.81 -35.18 -5.81
CA LEU A 98 20.97 -35.21 -4.35
C LEU A 98 20.19 -36.37 -3.72
N ALA A 99 18.96 -36.63 -4.17
CA ALA A 99 18.16 -37.75 -3.67
C ALA A 99 18.79 -39.12 -4.01
N GLU A 100 19.33 -39.27 -5.22
CA GLU A 100 20.07 -40.46 -5.63
C GLU A 100 21.35 -40.64 -4.82
N GLU A 101 22.09 -39.56 -4.58
CA GLU A 101 23.30 -39.59 -3.76
C GLU A 101 23.00 -39.96 -2.32
N VAL A 102 21.97 -39.37 -1.71
CA VAL A 102 21.50 -39.74 -0.37
C VAL A 102 21.10 -41.22 -0.31
N ASN A 103 20.39 -41.72 -1.33
CA ASN A 103 20.02 -43.13 -1.39
C ASN A 103 21.25 -44.05 -1.53
N ARG A 104 22.26 -43.64 -2.32
CA ARG A 104 23.53 -44.35 -2.45
C ARG A 104 24.29 -44.39 -1.13
N LEU A 105 24.45 -43.24 -0.47
CA LEU A 105 25.10 -43.13 0.82
C LEU A 105 24.37 -43.95 1.90
N ARG A 106 23.03 -43.93 1.91
CA ARG A 106 22.22 -44.78 2.80
C ARG A 106 22.43 -46.27 2.52
N ALA A 107 22.46 -46.68 1.25
CA ALA A 107 22.73 -48.08 0.89
C ALA A 107 24.15 -48.50 1.26
N GLN A 108 25.12 -47.60 1.16
CA GLN A 108 26.51 -47.83 1.57
C GLN A 108 26.63 -47.91 3.10
N ALA A 109 25.93 -47.04 3.83
CA ALA A 109 25.84 -47.11 5.29
C ALA A 109 25.13 -48.38 5.77
N ALA A 110 24.09 -48.85 5.07
CA ALA A 110 23.39 -50.11 5.38
C ALA A 110 24.22 -51.36 5.04
N LYS A 111 25.14 -51.27 4.06
CA LYS A 111 26.14 -52.32 3.77
C LYS A 111 27.28 -52.33 4.79
N GLY A 112 27.52 -51.21 5.48
CA GLY A 112 28.29 -51.21 6.73
C GLY A 112 27.48 -51.94 7.80
N THR A 113 28.02 -53.00 8.37
CA THR A 113 27.35 -53.92 9.31
C THR A 113 26.51 -53.18 10.38
N PRO A 114 25.16 -53.23 10.33
CA PRO A 114 24.32 -52.47 11.27
C PRO A 114 24.15 -53.12 12.66
N GLY A 115 25.00 -54.09 13.03
CA GLY A 115 24.69 -55.03 14.12
C GLY A 115 25.66 -55.09 15.29
N VAL A 116 26.84 -54.47 15.23
CA VAL A 116 27.84 -54.58 16.30
C VAL A 116 28.62 -53.27 16.43
N MET A 117 27.95 -52.21 16.85
CA MET A 117 28.66 -51.15 17.56
C MET A 117 28.46 -51.44 19.04
N ALA A 118 29.53 -51.51 19.82
CA ALA A 118 29.38 -51.62 21.26
C ALA A 118 28.52 -50.42 21.74
N PRO A 119 27.73 -50.56 22.81
CA PRO A 119 26.90 -49.46 23.33
C PRO A 119 27.69 -48.15 23.53
N GLU A 120 28.98 -48.27 23.85
CA GLU A 120 29.91 -47.15 23.96
C GLU A 120 30.17 -46.47 22.61
N ASP A 121 30.42 -47.23 21.54
CA ASP A 121 30.69 -46.66 20.20
C ASP A 121 29.46 -45.94 19.64
N ALA A 122 28.25 -46.45 19.89
CA ALA A 122 27.00 -45.79 19.49
C ALA A 122 26.81 -44.45 20.21
N HIS A 123 27.18 -44.39 21.49
CA HIS A 123 27.20 -43.14 22.26
C HIS A 123 28.22 -42.14 21.69
N PHE A 124 29.44 -42.58 21.39
CA PHE A 124 30.46 -41.72 20.78
C PHE A 124 30.03 -41.16 19.42
N GLN A 125 29.37 -41.95 18.57
CA GLN A 125 28.83 -41.46 17.29
C GLN A 125 27.69 -40.47 17.50
N ALA A 126 26.79 -40.73 18.44
CA ALA A 126 25.70 -39.81 18.76
C ALA A 126 26.23 -38.46 19.27
N VAL A 127 27.20 -38.47 20.18
CA VAL A 127 27.87 -37.25 20.67
C VAL A 127 28.55 -36.49 19.53
N ARG A 128 29.22 -37.19 18.61
CA ARG A 128 29.84 -36.56 17.43
C ARG A 128 28.82 -35.88 16.54
N ILE A 129 27.71 -36.56 16.21
CA ILE A 129 26.64 -36.00 15.38
C ILE A 129 26.00 -34.79 16.05
N LEU A 130 25.74 -34.86 17.36
CA LEU A 130 25.18 -33.74 18.12
C LEU A 130 26.15 -32.55 18.17
N SER A 131 27.44 -32.79 18.38
CA SER A 131 28.46 -31.74 18.36
C SER A 131 28.56 -31.08 16.99
N GLN A 132 28.52 -31.86 15.91
CA GLN A 132 28.52 -31.33 14.54
C GLN A 132 27.23 -30.55 14.24
N ALA A 133 26.08 -31.06 14.66
CA ALA A 133 24.80 -30.39 14.51
C ALA A 133 24.77 -29.06 15.28
N GLN A 134 25.29 -29.03 16.51
CA GLN A 134 25.40 -27.82 17.32
C GLN A 134 26.29 -26.79 16.64
N GLN A 135 27.49 -27.18 16.19
CA GLN A 135 28.39 -26.30 15.45
C GLN A 135 27.73 -25.74 14.18
N THR A 136 26.95 -26.56 13.47
CA THR A 136 26.21 -26.13 12.28
C THR A 136 25.10 -25.13 12.65
N ALA A 137 24.37 -25.38 13.74
CA ALA A 137 23.34 -24.47 14.23
C ALA A 137 23.94 -23.11 14.62
N ASP A 138 25.07 -23.10 15.33
CA ASP A 138 25.76 -21.88 15.74
C ASP A 138 26.21 -21.05 14.52
N LEU A 139 26.68 -21.71 13.46
CA LEU A 139 27.02 -21.06 12.19
C LEU A 139 25.79 -20.42 11.53
N TYR A 140 24.67 -21.13 11.45
CA TYR A 140 23.43 -20.59 10.89
C TYR A 140 22.88 -19.41 11.69
N VAL A 141 22.99 -19.45 13.02
CA VAL A 141 22.60 -18.32 13.89
C VAL A 141 23.49 -17.11 13.60
N ALA A 142 24.82 -17.29 13.56
CA ALA A 142 25.74 -16.20 13.26
C ALA A 142 25.53 -15.59 11.86
N ASP A 143 25.24 -16.41 10.85
CA ASP A 143 24.96 -15.95 9.50
C ASP A 143 23.61 -15.22 9.42
N ALA A 144 22.57 -15.72 10.09
CA ALA A 144 21.27 -15.05 10.17
C ALA A 144 21.39 -13.68 10.88
N GLU A 145 22.17 -13.59 11.96
CA GLU A 145 22.44 -12.33 12.65
C GLU A 145 23.22 -11.32 11.79
N ARG A 146 24.14 -11.78 10.94
CA ARG A 146 24.83 -10.90 9.99
C ARG A 146 23.87 -10.39 8.93
N TYR A 147 23.13 -11.30 8.31
CA TYR A 147 22.16 -10.97 7.26
C TYR A 147 21.09 -10.00 7.75
N THR A 148 20.53 -10.21 8.94
CA THR A 148 19.54 -9.30 9.54
C THR A 148 20.13 -7.93 9.84
N ARG A 149 21.38 -7.85 10.33
CA ARG A 149 22.06 -6.56 10.54
C ARG A 149 22.31 -5.82 9.24
N GLU A 150 22.73 -6.52 8.19
CA GLU A 150 22.91 -5.96 6.84
C GLU A 150 21.58 -5.44 6.29
N LEU A 151 20.52 -6.25 6.34
CA LEU A 151 19.18 -5.85 5.90
C LEU A 151 18.64 -4.65 6.68
N ALA A 152 18.83 -4.62 8.00
CA ALA A 152 18.44 -3.48 8.83
C ALA A 152 19.26 -2.22 8.51
N HIS A 153 20.53 -2.36 8.13
CA HIS A 153 21.36 -1.25 7.68
C HIS A 153 20.89 -0.74 6.32
N GLU A 154 20.65 -1.62 5.36
CA GLU A 154 20.14 -1.28 4.03
C GLU A 154 18.77 -0.60 4.10
N ALA A 155 17.86 -1.13 4.91
CA ALA A 155 16.53 -0.53 5.14
C ALA A 155 16.63 0.89 5.73
N ARG A 156 17.60 1.13 6.63
CA ARG A 156 17.87 2.48 7.17
C ARG A 156 18.36 3.44 6.10
N LEU A 157 19.32 3.02 5.28
CA LEU A 157 19.83 3.84 4.17
C LEU A 157 18.73 4.15 3.15
N ALA A 158 17.93 3.16 2.78
CA ALA A 158 16.81 3.35 1.86
C ALA A 158 15.77 4.32 2.43
N ARG A 159 15.43 4.19 3.71
CA ARG A 159 14.54 5.13 4.41
C ARG A 159 15.10 6.55 4.39
N GLU A 160 16.38 6.73 4.71
CA GLU A 160 17.03 8.04 4.70
C GLU A 160 17.02 8.68 3.31
N ALA A 161 17.31 7.90 2.27
CA ALA A 161 17.23 8.35 0.89
C ALA A 161 15.81 8.81 0.50
N ILE A 162 14.78 8.03 0.83
CA ILE A 162 13.38 8.39 0.57
C ILE A 162 12.99 9.66 1.33
N LEU A 163 13.38 9.79 2.60
CA LEU A 163 13.07 10.99 3.39
C LEU A 163 13.80 12.23 2.87
N SER A 164 15.06 12.09 2.44
CA SER A 164 15.83 13.18 1.83
C SER A 164 15.20 13.64 0.51
N ASP A 165 14.86 12.70 -0.37
CA ASP A 165 14.19 13.00 -1.64
C ASP A 165 12.80 13.63 -1.44
N ALA A 166 12.00 13.09 -0.51
CA ALA A 166 10.70 13.66 -0.17
C ALA A 166 10.82 15.10 0.37
N LYS A 167 11.82 15.37 1.22
CA LYS A 167 12.11 16.71 1.74
C LYS A 167 12.50 17.66 0.60
N GLY A 168 13.44 17.28 -0.25
CA GLY A 168 13.85 18.10 -1.39
C GLY A 168 12.70 18.42 -2.35
N ARG A 169 11.83 17.44 -2.63
CA ARG A 169 10.62 17.67 -3.43
C ARG A 169 9.62 18.62 -2.76
N ALA A 170 9.46 18.52 -1.44
CA ALA A 170 8.58 19.41 -0.68
C ALA A 170 9.12 20.86 -0.66
N GLU A 171 10.42 21.04 -0.45
CA GLU A 171 11.09 22.34 -0.49
C GLU A 171 10.92 23.01 -1.87
N HIS A 172 11.17 22.28 -2.96
CA HIS A 172 10.97 22.80 -4.31
C HIS A 172 9.50 23.20 -4.57
N LEU A 173 8.54 22.40 -4.11
CA LEU A 173 7.12 22.74 -4.26
C LEU A 173 6.74 24.01 -3.50
N LEU A 174 7.28 24.19 -2.29
CA LEU A 174 7.04 25.39 -1.48
C LEU A 174 7.67 26.62 -2.12
N GLU A 175 8.89 26.52 -2.63
CA GLU A 175 9.56 27.60 -3.35
C GLU A 175 8.79 28.00 -4.61
N ASP A 176 8.34 27.02 -5.41
CA ASP A 176 7.54 27.27 -6.61
C ASP A 176 6.20 27.93 -6.28
N ALA A 177 5.52 27.46 -5.23
CA ALA A 177 4.27 28.05 -4.77
C ALA A 177 4.49 29.50 -4.29
N HIS A 178 5.57 29.75 -3.55
CA HIS A 178 5.91 31.08 -3.06
C HIS A 178 6.26 32.03 -4.22
N ARG A 179 7.07 31.57 -5.19
CA ARG A 179 7.42 32.33 -6.39
C ARG A 179 6.19 32.69 -7.21
N LYS A 180 5.27 31.74 -7.42
CA LYS A 180 4.00 31.99 -8.12
C LYS A 180 3.12 32.98 -7.36
N ALA A 181 3.00 32.84 -6.04
CA ALA A 181 2.21 33.75 -5.21
C ALA A 181 2.77 35.18 -5.25
N ALA A 182 4.10 35.35 -5.14
CA ALA A 182 4.75 36.63 -5.27
C ALA A 182 4.52 37.26 -6.66
N ALA A 183 4.66 36.47 -7.73
CA ALA A 183 4.40 36.94 -9.09
C ALA A 183 2.95 37.42 -9.30
N VAL A 184 1.97 36.71 -8.74
CA VAL A 184 0.56 37.11 -8.79
C VAL A 184 0.32 38.39 -7.99
N ALA A 185 0.95 38.52 -6.81
CA ALA A 185 0.87 39.74 -6.00
C ALA A 185 1.48 40.94 -6.72
N ASP A 186 2.66 40.79 -7.32
CA ASP A 186 3.33 41.84 -8.09
C ASP A 186 2.53 42.23 -9.35
N ALA A 187 1.93 41.26 -10.03
CA ALA A 187 1.05 41.51 -11.17
C ALA A 187 -0.19 42.31 -10.75
N ALA A 188 -0.83 41.94 -9.63
CA ALA A 188 -1.97 42.66 -9.09
C ALA A 188 -1.62 44.10 -8.67
N VAL A 189 -0.41 44.32 -8.13
CA VAL A 189 0.07 45.67 -7.78
C VAL A 189 0.36 46.51 -9.04
N ARG A 190 0.88 45.92 -10.11
CA ARG A 190 1.11 46.64 -11.39
C ARG A 190 -0.18 46.96 -12.14
N GLU A 191 -1.13 46.05 -12.12
CA GLU A 191 -2.42 46.22 -12.80
C GLU A 191 -3.37 47.14 -12.01
N ALA A 192 -3.10 47.36 -10.72
CA ALA A 192 -3.75 48.39 -9.94
C ALA A 192 -3.39 49.79 -10.52
N PRO A 193 -4.37 50.56 -11.03
CA PRO A 193 -4.10 51.90 -11.54
C PRO A 193 -3.51 52.78 -10.43
N ALA A 194 -2.53 53.62 -10.77
CA ALA A 194 -1.99 54.64 -9.87
C ALA A 194 -3.16 55.46 -9.30
N ALA A 195 -3.35 55.40 -7.98
CA ALA A 195 -4.47 56.02 -7.32
C ALA A 195 -4.52 57.52 -7.63
N PRO A 196 -5.60 58.05 -8.23
CA PRO A 196 -5.83 59.49 -8.25
C PRO A 196 -5.99 60.01 -6.81
N PRO A 197 -5.73 61.30 -6.53
CA PRO A 197 -5.99 61.92 -5.22
C PRO A 197 -7.43 61.64 -4.78
N PRO A 198 -7.76 61.67 -3.47
CA PRO A 198 -8.95 61.06 -2.89
C PRO A 198 -10.26 61.70 -3.37
N ALA A 199 -10.68 61.34 -4.58
CA ALA A 199 -12.03 61.43 -5.08
C ALA A 199 -12.66 60.05 -4.86
N VAL A 200 -13.86 60.06 -4.28
CA VAL A 200 -14.65 58.87 -3.92
C VAL A 200 -14.68 57.88 -5.10
N ARG A 201 -13.96 56.76 -4.97
CA ARG A 201 -13.94 55.68 -5.97
C ARG A 201 -15.33 55.03 -6.00
N THR A 202 -16.11 55.31 -7.04
CA THR A 202 -17.45 54.75 -7.26
C THR A 202 -17.45 53.33 -7.83
N ASP A 203 -16.27 52.80 -8.14
CA ASP A 203 -16.08 51.50 -8.79
C ASP A 203 -15.72 50.40 -7.77
N ALA A 204 -15.93 50.70 -6.49
CA ALA A 204 -15.95 49.69 -5.45
C ALA A 204 -17.01 48.63 -5.79
N PRO A 205 -16.68 47.32 -5.76
CA PRO A 205 -17.70 46.29 -5.94
C PRO A 205 -18.84 46.55 -4.95
N PRO A 206 -20.11 46.38 -5.39
CA PRO A 206 -21.26 46.64 -4.55
C PRO A 206 -21.08 45.96 -3.20
N GLU A 207 -21.51 46.60 -2.12
CA GLU A 207 -21.23 46.11 -0.74
C GLU A 207 -21.61 44.64 -0.55
N ASP A 208 -22.60 44.16 -1.29
CA ASP A 208 -23.04 42.76 -1.29
C ASP A 208 -21.98 41.79 -1.83
N GLU A 209 -21.27 42.14 -2.90
CA GLU A 209 -20.16 41.34 -3.45
C GLU A 209 -18.96 41.34 -2.50
N ARG A 210 -18.64 42.48 -1.88
CA ARG A 210 -17.60 42.57 -0.85
C ARG A 210 -17.91 41.66 0.33
N ARG A 211 -19.14 41.75 0.84
CA ARG A 211 -19.61 40.88 1.93
C ARG A 211 -19.63 39.40 1.50
N ALA A 212 -19.88 39.09 0.24
CA ALA A 212 -19.79 37.73 -0.28
C ALA A 212 -18.34 37.20 -0.28
N MET A 213 -17.39 37.99 -0.77
CA MET A 213 -15.96 37.65 -0.74
C MET A 213 -15.44 37.53 0.69
N GLU A 214 -15.86 38.40 1.60
CA GLU A 214 -15.51 38.31 3.03
C GLU A 214 -16.00 37.01 3.66
N ARG A 215 -17.24 36.59 3.35
CA ARG A 215 -17.79 35.30 3.79
C ARG A 215 -17.00 34.12 3.20
N GLU A 216 -16.65 34.18 1.92
CA GLU A 216 -15.83 33.17 1.24
C GLU A 216 -14.45 33.04 1.90
N ILE A 217 -13.78 34.16 2.16
CA ILE A 217 -12.47 34.18 2.84
C ILE A 217 -12.57 33.63 4.26
N ALA A 218 -13.60 34.00 5.01
CA ALA A 218 -13.84 33.48 6.35
C ALA A 218 -14.12 31.96 6.32
N TYR A 219 -14.89 31.51 5.33
CA TYR A 219 -15.15 30.09 5.10
C TYR A 219 -13.87 29.33 4.75
N LEU A 220 -13.07 29.81 3.81
CA LEU A 220 -11.81 29.16 3.41
C LEU A 220 -10.80 29.11 4.55
N ARG A 221 -10.71 30.16 5.37
CA ARG A 221 -9.84 30.19 6.56
C ARG A 221 -10.26 29.15 7.59
N THR A 222 -11.54 29.11 7.95
CA THR A 222 -12.06 28.13 8.90
C THR A 222 -11.94 26.70 8.36
N TYR A 223 -12.24 26.48 7.08
CA TYR A 223 -12.03 25.19 6.41
C TYR A 223 -10.55 24.76 6.47
N SER A 224 -9.62 25.66 6.16
CA SER A 224 -8.18 25.39 6.21
C SER A 224 -7.70 25.03 7.62
N ASP A 225 -8.16 25.76 8.64
CA ASP A 225 -7.80 25.49 10.05
C ASP A 225 -8.36 24.14 10.53
N VAL A 226 -9.61 23.82 10.17
CA VAL A 226 -10.22 22.52 10.46
C VAL A 226 -9.49 21.41 9.72
N TYR A 227 -9.18 21.59 8.44
CA TYR A 227 -8.50 20.59 7.62
C TYR A 227 -7.07 20.32 8.12
N ARG A 228 -6.32 21.37 8.47
CA ARG A 228 -4.99 21.23 9.11
C ARG A 228 -5.06 20.50 10.44
N THR A 229 -6.07 20.79 11.25
CA THR A 229 -6.28 20.09 12.53
C THR A 229 -6.62 18.63 12.32
N HIS A 230 -7.49 18.32 11.35
CA HIS A 230 -7.83 16.94 10.98
C HIS A 230 -6.61 16.17 10.45
N LEU A 231 -5.83 16.79 9.56
CA LEU A 231 -4.64 16.17 8.98
C LEU A 231 -3.57 15.90 10.05
N ARG A 232 -3.35 16.84 10.96
CA ARG A 232 -2.46 16.65 12.11
C ARG A 232 -2.92 15.50 13.00
N SER A 233 -4.21 15.46 13.36
CA SER A 233 -4.77 14.36 14.17
C SER A 233 -4.62 13.00 13.48
N TYR A 234 -4.84 12.95 12.16
CA TYR A 234 -4.67 11.74 11.36
C TYR A 234 -3.20 11.28 11.31
N LEU A 235 -2.27 12.20 11.07
CA LEU A 235 -0.84 11.90 11.06
C LEU A 235 -0.32 11.47 12.43
N GLU A 236 -0.76 12.12 13.51
CA GLU A 236 -0.44 11.70 14.87
C GLU A 236 -0.99 10.31 15.19
N ALA A 237 -2.19 9.98 14.71
CA ALA A 237 -2.75 8.63 14.87
C ALA A 237 -1.96 7.58 14.08
N LEU A 238 -1.52 7.90 12.86
CA LEU A 238 -0.65 7.03 12.08
C LEU A 238 0.70 6.81 12.75
N LEU A 239 1.34 7.87 13.27
CA LEU A 239 2.61 7.77 13.99
C LEU A 239 2.47 6.91 15.25
N ARG A 240 1.41 7.14 16.05
CA ARG A 240 1.13 6.30 17.23
C ARG A 240 0.98 4.82 16.87
N ASN A 241 0.26 4.50 15.80
CA ASN A 241 0.13 3.11 15.35
C ASN A 241 1.46 2.49 14.92
N VAL A 242 2.36 3.27 14.31
CA VAL A 242 3.71 2.81 13.95
C VAL A 242 4.55 2.56 15.20
N ASP A 243 4.51 3.48 16.17
CA ASP A 243 5.23 3.31 17.45
C ASP A 243 4.69 2.10 18.24
N GLU A 244 3.37 1.88 18.25
CA GLU A 244 2.74 0.71 18.86
C GLU A 244 3.19 -0.59 18.20
N TRP A 245 3.29 -0.61 16.87
CA TRP A 245 3.80 -1.76 16.12
C TRP A 245 5.28 -2.03 16.42
N GLU A 246 6.11 -0.99 16.43
CA GLU A 246 7.53 -1.10 16.77
C GLU A 246 7.72 -1.62 18.21
N ASN A 247 6.91 -1.14 19.16
CA ASN A 247 6.93 -1.61 20.54
C ASN A 247 6.45 -3.06 20.66
N ALA A 248 5.42 -3.46 19.92
CA ALA A 248 4.95 -4.84 19.87
C ALA A 248 6.02 -5.77 19.27
N GLU A 249 6.71 -5.33 18.22
CA GLU A 249 7.80 -6.08 17.59
C GLU A 249 9.00 -6.23 18.53
N ARG A 250 9.40 -5.14 19.22
CA ARG A 250 10.43 -5.15 20.27
C ARG A 250 10.05 -6.05 21.45
N ALA A 251 8.79 -6.06 21.88
CA ALA A 251 8.31 -6.92 22.96
C ALA A 251 8.20 -8.40 22.54
N SER A 252 7.95 -8.67 21.25
CA SER A 252 7.92 -10.01 20.68
C SER A 252 9.30 -10.58 20.39
N SER A 253 10.31 -9.72 20.33
CA SER A 253 11.73 -10.11 20.22
C SER A 253 12.23 -10.49 21.62
N PRO A 254 12.59 -11.76 21.89
CA PRO A 254 13.14 -12.13 23.19
C PRO A 254 14.46 -11.38 23.40
N ALA A 255 14.59 -10.72 24.55
CA ALA A 255 15.86 -10.16 25.02
C ALA A 255 16.90 -11.29 25.05
N GLN A 256 17.88 -11.22 24.15
CA GLN A 256 19.14 -11.94 24.27
C GLN A 256 20.08 -11.17 25.21
#